data_AF-A0A3C0FK69-F1
#
_entry.id   AF-A0A3C0FK69-F1
#
_cell.length_a   1.000
_cell.length_b   1.000
_cell.length_c   1.000
_cell.angle_alpha   90.00
_cell.angle_beta   90.00
_cell.angle_gamma   90.00
#
_symmetry.space_group_name_H-M   'P 1'
#
loop_
_entity.id
_entity.type
_entity.pdbx_description
1 polymer ?
#
loop_
_entity_poly.entity_id
_entity_poly.type
_entity_poly.pdbx_seq_one_letter_code
_entity_poly.pdbx_strand_id
1 'polypeptide(L)' 'ENINDARIADGKEAADALLAEASAPELDIVIVGPYLIDVEQQGADIVPTKYREVLRTKGPSVREDLGYQAV' A
#
# COMPACT_ATOMS: atom_id res chain seq x y z
N GLU A 1 -9.07 -3.25 2.08
CA GLU A 1 -7.63 -3.40 2.39
C GLU A 1 -7.26 -2.43 3.49
N ASN A 2 -6.45 -2.84 4.46
CA ASN A 2 -6.01 -2.01 5.58
C ASN A 2 -4.48 -2.00 5.62
N ILE A 3 -3.86 -0.82 5.72
CA ILE A 3 -2.41 -0.69 5.76
C ILE A 3 -1.78 -1.31 7.01
N ASN A 4 -2.54 -1.41 8.11
CA ASN A 4 -2.06 -2.04 9.34
C ASN A 4 -1.80 -3.54 9.18
N ASP A 5 -2.29 -4.16 8.09
CA ASP A 5 -2.02 -5.57 7.76
C ASP A 5 -0.74 -5.75 6.90
N ALA A 6 -0.04 -4.66 6.56
CA ALA A 6 1.14 -4.69 5.69
C ALA A 6 2.42 -5.10 6.43
N ARG A 7 3.39 -5.65 5.67
CA ARG A 7 4.75 -5.93 6.18
C ARG A 7 5.62 -4.67 6.10
N ILE A 8 6.25 -4.31 7.22
CA ILE A 8 7.26 -3.25 7.28
C ILE A 8 8.64 -3.85 7.04
N ALA A 9 9.47 -3.13 6.29
CA ALA A 9 10.88 -3.43 6.12
C ALA A 9 11.73 -2.31 6.73
N ASP A 10 12.55 -2.65 7.73
CA ASP A 10 13.42 -1.70 8.39
C ASP A 10 14.81 -1.68 7.75
N GLY A 11 15.16 -0.52 7.19
CA GLY A 11 16.44 -0.31 6.53
C GLY A 11 16.51 -0.84 5.10
N LYS A 12 17.63 -0.52 4.44
CA LYS A 12 17.78 -0.72 2.99
C LYS A 12 17.69 -2.19 2.56
N GLU A 13 18.41 -3.08 3.22
CA GLU A 13 18.46 -4.49 2.83
C GLU A 13 17.09 -5.17 2.92
N ALA A 14 16.36 -4.92 4.00
CA ALA A 14 15.00 -5.44 4.17
C ALA A 14 14.05 -4.85 3.13
N ALA A 15 14.18 -3.56 2.82
CA ALA A 15 13.35 -2.87 1.84
C ALA A 15 13.59 -3.39 0.41
N ASP A 16 14.87 -3.61 0.05
CA ASP A 16 15.25 -4.19 -1.24
C ASP A 16 14.71 -5.63 -1.38
N ALA A 17 14.79 -6.44 -0.32
CA ALA A 17 14.23 -7.79 -0.30
C ALA A 17 12.69 -7.80 -0.44
N LEU A 18 12.01 -6.90 0.27
CA LEU A 18 10.56 -6.73 0.19
C LEU A 18 10.12 -6.33 -1.23
N LEU A 19 10.82 -5.39 -1.85
CA LEU A 19 10.53 -4.94 -3.21
C LEU A 19 10.81 -6.05 -4.23
N ALA A 20 11.90 -6.81 -4.07
CA ALA A 20 12.22 -7.93 -4.96
C ALA A 20 11.14 -9.02 -4.93
N GLU A 21 10.61 -9.36 -3.74
CA GLU A 21 9.49 -10.29 -3.61
C GLU A 21 8.23 -9.76 -4.31
N ALA A 22 7.89 -8.49 -4.11
CA ALA A 22 6.72 -7.89 -4.74
C ALA A 22 6.85 -7.76 -6.27
N SER A 23 8.08 -7.68 -6.77
CA SER A 23 8.41 -7.53 -8.19
C SER A 23 8.63 -8.87 -8.92
N ALA A 24 8.24 -9.98 -8.29
CA ALA A 24 8.37 -11.30 -8.90
C ALA A 24 7.55 -11.37 -10.21
N PRO A 25 8.12 -11.88 -11.33
CA PRO A 25 7.46 -11.87 -12.64
C PRO A 25 6.09 -12.54 -12.67
N GLU A 26 5.84 -13.50 -11.78
CA GLU A 26 4.55 -14.19 -11.67
C GLU A 26 3.43 -13.26 -11.19
N LEU A 27 3.76 -12.12 -10.57
CA LEU A 27 2.81 -11.13 -10.06
C LEU A 27 2.46 -10.04 -11.09
N ASP A 28 3.17 -9.94 -12.21
CA ASP A 28 2.95 -8.92 -13.26
C ASP A 28 1.55 -9.02 -13.90
N ILE A 29 0.87 -10.16 -13.75
CA ILE A 29 -0.52 -10.34 -14.21
C ILE A 29 -1.56 -9.71 -13.27
N VAL A 30 -1.18 -9.36 -12.04
CA VAL A 30 -2.06 -8.78 -11.02
C VAL A 30 -1.61 -7.36 -10.63
N ILE A 31 -0.30 -7.10 -10.62
CA ILE A 31 0.29 -5.88 -10.07
C ILE A 31 1.06 -5.15 -11.18
N VAL A 32 0.85 -3.84 -11.28
CA VAL A 32 1.63 -2.98 -12.17
C VAL A 32 2.67 -2.23 -11.34
N GLY A 33 3.93 -2.64 -11.41
CA GLY A 33 5.08 -1.90 -10.88
C GLY A 33 4.96 -1.57 -9.39
N PRO A 34 5.18 -2.56 -8.49
CA PRO A 34 5.15 -2.31 -7.05
C PRO A 34 6.22 -1.29 -6.65
N TYR A 35 5.95 -0.54 -5.58
CA TYR A 35 6.88 0.43 -5.04
C TYR A 35 6.79 0.50 -3.51
N LEU A 36 7.88 0.90 -2.88
CA LEU A 36 7.95 1.11 -1.43
C LEU A 36 7.32 2.45 -1.05
N ILE A 37 6.67 2.49 0.12
CA ILE A 37 6.20 3.71 0.76
C ILE A 37 6.87 3.88 2.11
N ASP A 38 7.30 5.10 2.43
CA ASP A 38 7.84 5.43 3.75
C ASP A 38 6.69 5.56 4.76
N VAL A 39 6.82 4.87 5.89
CA VAL A 39 5.83 4.84 6.98
C VAL A 39 6.46 5.17 8.33
N GLU A 40 5.65 5.68 9.25
CA GLU A 40 5.94 5.79 10.67
C GLU A 40 5.06 4.81 11.45
N GLN A 41 5.62 4.20 12.50
CA GLN A 41 4.83 3.44 13.48
C GLN A 41 4.37 4.38 14.60
N GLN A 42 3.06 4.56 14.72
CA GLN A 42 2.43 5.38 15.77
C GLN A 42 1.61 4.46 16.69
N GLY A 43 2.28 3.88 17.69
CA GLY A 43 1.67 2.87 18.55
C GLY A 43 1.41 1.58 17.78
N ALA A 44 0.13 1.22 17.60
CA ALA A 44 -0.28 0.05 16.83
C ALA A 44 -0.54 0.35 15.34
N ASP A 45 -0.55 1.63 14.95
CA ASP A 45 -0.89 2.05 13.60
C ASP A 45 0.36 2.28 12.73
N ILE A 46 0.24 1.89 11.46
CA ILE A 46 1.20 2.16 10.40
C ILE A 46 0.70 3.36 9.61
N VAL A 47 1.43 4.47 9.66
CA VAL A 47 1.02 5.75 9.07
C VAL A 47 1.98 6.14 7.93
N PRO A 48 1.52 6.26 6.67
CA PRO A 48 2.37 6.75 5.59
C PRO A 48 2.83 8.19 5.83
N THR A 49 4.11 8.46 5.54
CA THR A 49 4.70 9.81 5.71
C THR A 49 4.27 10.79 4.61
N LYS A 50 3.84 10.28 3.45
CA LYS A 50 3.41 11.11 2.32
C LYS A 50 1.89 11.13 2.24
N TYR A 51 1.33 12.33 2.23
CA TYR A 51 -0.13 12.55 2.24
C TYR A 51 -0.88 11.83 1.12
N ARG A 52 -0.28 11.71 -0.07
CA ARG A 52 -0.88 10.95 -1.18
C ARG A 52 -1.08 9.48 -0.83
N GLU A 53 -0.14 8.86 -0.13
CA GLU A 53 -0.26 7.47 0.27
C GLU A 53 -1.31 7.32 1.38
N VAL A 54 -1.42 8.29 2.31
CA VAL A 54 -2.52 8.36 3.28
C VAL A 54 -3.91 8.38 2.61
N LEU A 55 -4.06 9.07 1.47
CA LEU A 55 -5.32 9.05 0.74
C LEU A 55 -5.60 7.69 0.09
N ARG A 56 -4.56 7.02 -0.40
CA ARG A 56 -4.68 5.70 -1.04
C ARG A 56 -5.06 4.60 -0.05
N THR A 57 -4.65 4.70 1.22
CA THR A 57 -5.07 3.75 2.26
C THR A 57 -6.55 3.88 2.65
N LYS A 58 -7.21 4.99 2.28
CA LYS A 58 -8.63 5.27 2.58
C LYS A 58 -9.59 4.84 1.47
N GLY A 59 -9.12 4.06 0.49
CA GLY A 59 -9.93 3.59 -0.64
C GLY A 59 -11.13 2.71 -0.23
N PRO A 60 -11.93 2.27 -1.22
CA PRO A 60 -11.66 2.28 -2.66
C PRO A 60 -11.84 3.67 -3.30
N SER A 61 -11.02 3.97 -4.32
CA SER A 61 -11.13 5.22 -5.09
C SER A 61 -12.44 5.31 -5.87
N VAL A 62 -13.07 4.17 -6.17
CA VAL A 62 -14.41 4.06 -6.75
C VAL A 62 -15.35 3.56 -5.66
N ARG A 63 -16.31 4.42 -5.29
CA ARG A 63 -17.35 4.17 -4.27
C ARG A 63 -18.65 3.80 -4.97
N GLU A 64 -18.98 2.51 -5.04
CA GLU A 64 -20.23 2.04 -5.64
C GLU A 64 -21.49 2.49 -4.88
N ASP A 65 -21.32 2.83 -3.60
CA ASP A 65 -22.37 3.27 -2.68
C ASP A 65 -22.69 4.77 -2.75
N LEU A 66 -21.97 5.56 -3.56
CA LEU A 66 -22.17 7.00 -3.70
C LEU A 66 -22.40 7.41 -5.16
N GLY A 67 -23.02 8.58 -5.36
CA GLY A 67 -23.14 9.22 -6.67
C GLY A 67 -24.14 8.52 -7.60
N TYR A 68 -23.97 8.68 -8.91
CA TYR A 68 -24.90 8.13 -9.92
C TYR A 68 -24.83 6.60 -10.03
N GLN A 69 -23.73 5.97 -9.60
CA GLN A 69 -23.60 4.52 -9.60
C GLN A 69 -24.28 3.83 -8.40
N ALA A 70 -24.74 4.59 -7.40
CA ALA A 70 -25.50 4.06 -6.27
C ALA A 70 -26.95 3.80 -6.70
N VAL A 71 -27.34 2.51 -6.77
CA VAL A 71 -28.70 2.04 -7.13
C VAL A 71 -29.58 1.90 -5.90
#